data_AF-A0A316UF71-F1
#
_entry.id   AF-A0A316UF71-F1
#
_cell.length_a   1.000
_cell.length_b   1.000
_cell.length_c   1.000
_cell.angle_alpha   90.00
_cell.angle_beta   90.00
_cell.angle_gamma   90.00
#
_symmetry.space_group_name_H-M   'P 1'
#
loop_
_entity.id
_entity.type
_entity.pdbx_description
1 polymer ?
#
loop_
_entity_poly.entity_id
_entity_poly.type
_entity_poly.pdbx_seq_one_letter_code
_entity_poly.pdbx_strand_id
1 'polypeptide(L)'
;MPHKRAKRSVRVAKRDERGNDLVPPKASKDVHMTGLPKNAMRILNAGKVQAEYNARRKAIKEGTYVPSDDPSSSSSVKGKGKAKARPAKAAVSPADELRIRPGEKLGDFNRRVEQTMAGVVAATARTEARREKKRKRSELDRKKGGEEDDEEGEGSGTSRQTRAQKAKEIEESQPSSKDLKRAREELQGQSGGRELDFAKASQVRRVNDVAQAPPRFTKLPRGESIEARARKAKVSAAIQGQDPDEAARLIRAAKGERTVTKGQMPEPIKKQATVPVGGLRREKELREERERMIRMYRLKKSAREGQKEFDR
;
A
#
# COMPACT_ATOMS: atom_id res chain seq x y z
N MET A 1 -12.41 24.23 -17.94
CA MET A 1 -11.41 24.96 -18.76
C MET A 1 -10.15 25.16 -17.93
N PRO A 2 -8.95 24.89 -18.47
CA PRO A 2 -7.72 25.13 -17.74
C PRO A 2 -7.51 26.64 -17.66
N HIS A 3 -7.81 27.25 -16.52
CA HIS A 3 -7.41 28.63 -16.27
C HIS A 3 -5.88 28.67 -16.30
N LYS A 4 -5.31 29.12 -17.42
CA LYS A 4 -3.87 29.34 -17.54
C LYS A 4 -3.49 30.38 -16.49
N ARG A 5 -2.58 30.03 -15.60
CA ARG A 5 -1.99 31.00 -14.66
C ARG A 5 -1.40 32.14 -15.49
N ALA A 6 -1.56 33.37 -15.03
CA ALA A 6 -0.96 34.53 -15.68
C ALA A 6 0.55 34.31 -15.89
N LYS A 7 1.08 34.91 -16.97
CA LYS A 7 2.50 34.85 -17.32
C LYS A 7 3.36 35.23 -16.11
N ARG A 8 4.55 34.63 -15.97
CA ARG A 8 5.44 34.84 -14.83
C ARG A 8 5.76 36.34 -14.62
N SER A 9 5.93 37.11 -15.69
CA SER A 9 6.13 38.56 -15.65
C SER A 9 5.00 39.28 -14.92
N VAL A 10 3.75 39.04 -15.32
CA VAL A 10 2.56 39.64 -14.69
C VAL A 10 2.45 39.28 -13.20
N ARG A 11 2.93 38.08 -12.81
CA ARG A 11 2.93 37.67 -11.40
C ARG A 11 4.05 38.30 -10.57
N VAL A 12 5.19 38.61 -11.20
CA VAL A 12 6.31 39.30 -10.56
C VAL A 12 5.98 40.78 -10.44
N ALA A 13 5.52 41.43 -11.51
CA ALA A 13 5.02 42.80 -11.47
C ALA A 13 3.93 42.99 -10.40
N LYS A 14 2.92 42.12 -10.33
CA LYS A 14 1.89 42.17 -9.27
C LYS A 14 2.42 41.88 -7.86
N ARG A 15 3.58 41.23 -7.71
CA ARG A 15 4.22 41.03 -6.41
C ARG A 15 4.99 42.29 -6.02
N ASP A 16 5.69 42.88 -6.97
CA ASP A 16 6.49 44.08 -6.76
C ASP A 16 5.59 45.31 -6.53
N GLU A 17 4.49 45.44 -7.28
CA GLU A 17 3.43 46.44 -7.08
C GLU A 17 2.76 46.34 -5.69
N ARG A 18 2.67 45.14 -5.12
CA ARG A 18 2.12 44.95 -3.77
C ARG A 18 3.10 45.39 -2.67
N GLY A 19 4.36 45.65 -3.03
CA GLY A 19 5.42 46.03 -2.12
C GLY A 19 5.84 44.91 -1.16
N ASN A 20 7.10 44.95 -0.75
CA ASN A 20 7.58 44.21 0.43
C ASN A 20 7.22 44.94 1.75
N ASP A 21 6.55 46.08 1.65
CA ASP A 21 6.25 47.00 2.75
C ASP A 21 4.87 46.77 3.39
N LEU A 22 4.08 45.86 2.83
CA LEU A 22 2.94 45.31 3.55
C LEU A 22 3.49 44.38 4.64
N VAL A 23 3.46 44.87 5.89
CA VAL A 23 3.66 44.05 7.10
C VAL A 23 2.97 42.71 6.88
N PRO A 24 3.66 41.55 7.04
CA PRO A 24 3.04 40.25 6.85
C PRO A 24 1.70 40.26 7.60
N PRO A 25 0.59 39.91 6.92
CA PRO A 25 -0.75 40.11 7.46
C PRO A 25 -0.78 39.55 8.88
N LYS A 26 -1.39 40.31 9.80
CA LYS A 26 -1.42 40.18 11.28
C LYS A 26 -1.93 38.82 11.83
N ALA A 27 -1.62 37.71 11.17
CA ALA A 27 -1.97 36.33 11.50
C ALA A 27 -0.87 35.59 12.27
N SER A 28 0.30 36.19 12.50
CA SER A 28 1.27 35.70 13.47
C SER A 28 1.42 36.72 14.61
N LYS A 29 0.41 36.79 15.48
CA LYS A 29 0.52 37.53 16.75
C LYS A 29 1.61 36.98 17.68
N ASP A 30 2.14 35.80 17.39
CA ASP A 30 3.23 35.19 18.15
C ASP A 30 4.56 35.36 17.39
N VAL A 31 5.24 36.47 17.60
CA VAL A 31 6.63 36.70 17.13
C VAL A 31 7.56 35.59 17.65
N HIS A 32 7.22 34.95 18.77
CA HIS A 32 7.93 33.80 19.32
C HIS A 32 7.74 32.50 18.51
N MET A 33 6.71 32.42 17.66
CA MET A 33 6.41 31.21 16.86
C MET A 33 7.02 31.23 15.46
N THR A 34 7.52 32.39 14.99
CA THR A 34 8.16 32.51 13.67
C THR A 34 9.60 32.01 13.64
N GLY A 35 10.27 31.92 14.80
CA GLY A 35 11.60 31.32 14.94
C GLY A 35 11.59 29.79 15.11
N LEU A 36 10.43 29.20 15.36
CA LEU A 36 10.30 27.76 15.57
C LEU A 36 10.30 27.02 14.21
N PRO A 37 11.06 25.92 14.08
CA PRO A 37 11.01 25.10 12.88
C PRO A 37 9.60 24.58 12.68
N LYS A 38 9.16 24.50 11.41
CA LYS A 38 7.79 24.07 11.03
C LYS A 38 7.35 22.76 11.69
N ASN A 39 8.28 21.85 11.97
CA ASN A 39 7.99 20.61 12.67
C ASN A 39 7.61 20.84 14.14
N ALA A 40 8.30 21.73 14.87
CA ALA A 40 7.96 22.10 16.23
C ALA A 40 6.60 22.80 16.28
N MET A 41 6.31 23.70 15.34
CA MET A 41 4.98 24.31 15.22
C MET A 41 3.86 23.28 15.03
N ARG A 42 4.09 22.23 14.24
CA ARG A 42 3.10 21.15 14.06
C ARG A 42 2.84 20.39 15.35
N ILE A 43 3.86 20.20 16.18
CA ILE A 43 3.75 19.50 17.46
C ILE A 43 2.97 20.38 18.46
N LEU A 44 3.33 21.65 18.59
CA LEU A 44 2.66 22.59 19.50
C LEU A 44 1.18 22.79 19.11
N ASN A 45 0.89 22.85 17.82
CA ASN A 45 -0.49 22.99 17.33
C ASN A 45 -1.27 21.66 17.28
N ALA A 46 -0.63 20.51 17.50
CA ALA A 46 -1.28 19.20 17.37
C ALA A 46 -2.49 19.05 18.32
N GLY A 47 -2.37 19.56 19.55
CA GLY A 47 -3.47 19.53 20.53
C GLY A 47 -4.70 20.31 20.06
N LYS A 48 -4.50 21.53 19.53
CA LYS A 48 -5.58 22.38 19.00
C LYS A 48 -6.26 21.71 17.79
N VAL A 49 -5.46 21.19 16.85
CA VAL A 49 -5.97 20.49 15.67
C VAL A 49 -6.78 19.24 16.04
N GLN A 50 -6.34 18.48 17.05
CA GLN A 50 -7.07 17.31 17.53
C GLN A 50 -8.38 17.71 18.23
N ALA A 51 -8.37 18.76 19.04
CA ALA A 51 -9.57 19.27 19.71
C ALA A 51 -10.62 19.76 18.70
N GLU A 52 -10.20 20.56 17.71
CA GLU A 52 -11.06 21.03 16.62
C GLU A 52 -11.64 19.87 15.79
N TYR A 53 -10.82 18.87 15.46
CA TYR A 53 -11.28 17.68 14.74
C TYR A 53 -12.33 16.89 15.54
N ASN A 54 -12.10 16.72 16.84
CA ASN A 54 -13.04 16.03 17.71
C ASN A 54 -14.34 16.82 17.87
N ALA A 55 -14.26 18.14 18.03
CA ALA A 55 -15.42 19.03 18.08
C ALA A 55 -16.22 18.97 16.78
N ARG A 56 -15.54 19.07 15.62
CA ARG A 56 -16.18 18.93 14.30
C ARG A 56 -16.82 17.56 14.12
N ARG A 57 -16.15 16.48 14.54
CA ARG A 57 -16.72 15.13 14.51
C ARG A 57 -17.95 14.98 15.40
N LYS A 58 -17.97 15.60 16.59
CA LYS A 58 -19.14 15.61 17.48
C LYS A 58 -20.29 16.37 16.84
N ALA A 59 -20.03 17.58 16.33
CA ALA A 59 -21.04 18.41 15.68
C ALA A 59 -21.61 17.79 14.39
N ILE A 60 -20.82 17.00 13.64
CA ILE A 60 -21.33 16.20 12.51
C ILE A 60 -22.26 15.07 12.98
N LYS A 61 -21.93 14.40 14.10
CA LYS A 61 -22.80 13.35 14.67
C LYS A 61 -24.09 13.91 15.24
N GLU A 62 -24.03 15.08 15.84
CA GLU A 62 -25.17 15.80 16.40
C GLU A 62 -26.00 16.51 15.31
N GLY A 63 -25.56 16.47 14.04
CA GLY A 63 -26.27 17.10 12.91
C GLY A 63 -26.26 18.63 12.94
N THR A 64 -25.57 19.25 13.89
CA THR A 64 -25.46 20.71 14.08
C THR A 64 -24.42 21.36 13.18
N TYR A 65 -23.50 20.57 12.61
CA TYR A 65 -22.48 21.07 11.69
C TYR A 65 -22.95 20.97 10.23
N VAL A 66 -23.34 22.12 9.65
CA VAL A 66 -23.47 22.28 8.21
C VAL A 66 -22.11 22.70 7.66
N PRO A 67 -21.46 21.90 6.79
CA PRO A 67 -20.24 22.34 6.12
C PRO A 67 -20.57 23.60 5.31
N SER A 68 -20.05 24.75 5.73
CA SER A 68 -20.15 25.97 4.93
C SER A 68 -19.43 25.74 3.60
N ASP A 69 -20.13 25.90 2.48
CA ASP A 69 -19.61 25.78 1.11
C ASP A 69 -18.65 26.91 0.72
N ASP A 70 -17.98 27.52 1.69
CA ASP A 70 -16.99 28.57 1.45
C ASP A 70 -15.69 27.93 0.92
N PRO A 71 -15.33 28.13 -0.36
CA PRO A 71 -14.27 27.37 -1.03
C PRO A 71 -12.85 27.75 -0.56
N SER A 72 -12.71 28.66 0.41
CA SER A 72 -11.41 29.18 0.85
C SER A 72 -10.76 28.42 2.01
N SER A 73 -11.48 27.56 2.75
CA SER A 73 -10.94 26.89 3.96
C SER A 73 -10.71 25.37 3.84
N SER A 74 -10.97 24.76 2.67
CA SER A 74 -10.81 23.31 2.47
C SER A 74 -9.60 22.94 1.62
N SER A 75 -8.39 23.22 2.12
CA SER A 75 -7.22 22.52 1.57
C SER A 75 -7.33 21.03 1.93
N SER A 76 -7.50 20.21 0.87
CA SER A 76 -7.28 18.76 0.81
C SER A 76 -8.38 17.80 1.27
N VAL A 77 -9.54 17.81 0.61
CA VAL A 77 -10.25 16.55 0.28
C VAL A 77 -10.81 16.63 -1.15
N LYS A 78 -9.93 16.66 -2.15
CA LYS A 78 -10.33 16.49 -3.55
C LYS A 78 -10.34 15.00 -3.91
N GLY A 79 -11.27 14.27 -3.33
CA GLY A 79 -11.65 12.92 -3.75
C GLY A 79 -12.84 13.00 -4.70
N LYS A 80 -12.59 13.37 -5.96
CA LYS A 80 -13.60 13.50 -7.02
C LYS A 80 -14.06 12.09 -7.44
N GLY A 81 -15.04 11.55 -6.73
CA GLY A 81 -15.78 10.34 -7.07
C GLY A 81 -17.26 10.69 -7.24
N LYS A 82 -17.70 10.74 -8.48
CA LYS A 82 -19.05 11.09 -8.94
C LYS A 82 -20.04 10.03 -8.46
N ALA A 83 -20.53 10.13 -7.23
CA ALA A 83 -21.68 9.36 -6.79
C ALA A 83 -22.93 10.05 -7.35
N LYS A 84 -23.54 9.43 -8.37
CA LYS A 84 -24.90 9.77 -8.80
C LYS A 84 -25.78 9.74 -7.55
N ALA A 85 -26.43 10.88 -7.28
CA ALA A 85 -27.52 10.98 -6.33
C ALA A 85 -28.52 9.86 -6.63
N ARG A 86 -28.60 8.87 -5.75
CA ARG A 86 -29.77 7.99 -5.70
C ARG A 86 -30.87 8.81 -5.00
N PRO A 87 -32.11 8.79 -5.51
CA PRO A 87 -33.20 9.54 -4.89
C PRO A 87 -33.37 9.06 -3.44
N ALA A 88 -33.55 10.03 -2.54
CA ALA A 88 -33.80 9.80 -1.14
C ALA A 88 -35.05 8.92 -0.96
N LYS A 89 -34.85 7.61 -0.83
CA LYS A 89 -35.86 6.73 -0.22
C LYS A 89 -35.86 7.04 1.27
N ALA A 90 -37.06 7.24 1.81
CA ALA A 90 -37.36 7.56 3.20
C ALA A 90 -36.34 6.95 4.17
N ALA A 91 -35.84 7.78 5.09
CA ALA A 91 -34.87 7.42 6.10
C ALA A 91 -35.44 6.33 7.04
N VAL A 92 -35.40 5.09 6.60
CA VAL A 92 -35.60 3.92 7.45
C VAL A 92 -34.38 3.86 8.35
N SER A 93 -34.62 3.77 9.65
CA SER A 93 -33.55 3.69 10.64
C SER A 93 -32.64 2.49 10.29
N PRO A 94 -31.31 2.59 10.47
CA PRO A 94 -30.39 1.50 10.12
C PRO A 94 -30.69 0.20 10.89
N ALA A 95 -31.38 0.31 12.03
CA ALA A 95 -31.85 -0.83 12.81
C ALA A 95 -33.02 -1.58 12.14
N ASP A 96 -33.93 -0.86 11.47
CA ASP A 96 -35.06 -1.48 10.78
C ASP A 96 -34.65 -2.11 9.43
N GLU A 97 -33.53 -1.67 8.84
CA GLU A 97 -32.98 -2.30 7.64
C GLU A 97 -32.38 -3.71 7.92
N LEU A 98 -31.97 -3.94 9.17
CA LEU A 98 -31.39 -5.21 9.66
C LEU A 98 -32.40 -6.14 10.32
N ARG A 99 -33.70 -5.82 10.30
CA ARG A 99 -34.77 -6.75 10.70
C ARG A 99 -35.33 -7.47 9.48
N ILE A 100 -35.75 -8.73 9.65
CA ILE A 100 -36.49 -9.47 8.62
C ILE A 100 -37.84 -8.79 8.45
N ARG A 101 -38.17 -8.38 7.22
CA ARG A 101 -39.47 -7.77 6.95
C ARG A 101 -40.56 -8.84 6.97
N PRO A 102 -41.80 -8.53 7.37
CA PRO A 102 -42.90 -9.48 7.30
C PRO A 102 -43.06 -9.99 5.86
N GLY A 103 -43.07 -11.31 5.66
CA GLY A 103 -43.14 -11.97 4.35
C GLY A 103 -41.82 -12.09 3.58
N GLU A 104 -40.70 -11.57 4.10
CA GLU A 104 -39.38 -11.73 3.49
C GLU A 104 -38.77 -13.09 3.85
N LYS A 105 -38.26 -13.82 2.86
CA LYS A 105 -37.51 -15.07 3.08
C LYS A 105 -36.12 -14.74 3.65
N LEU A 106 -35.57 -15.63 4.47
CA LEU A 106 -34.24 -15.46 5.08
C LEU A 106 -33.13 -15.18 4.05
N GLY A 107 -33.22 -15.77 2.86
CA GLY A 107 -32.26 -15.54 1.78
C GLY A 107 -32.26 -14.10 1.25
N ASP A 108 -33.42 -13.46 1.14
CA ASP A 108 -33.54 -12.07 0.67
C ASP A 108 -33.06 -11.08 1.73
N PHE A 109 -33.35 -11.40 3.01
CA PHE A 109 -32.80 -10.67 4.15
C PHE A 109 -31.27 -10.68 4.14
N ASN A 110 -30.64 -11.86 4.00
CA ASN A 110 -29.18 -11.97 3.93
C ASN A 110 -28.60 -11.17 2.76
N ARG A 111 -29.23 -11.21 1.58
CA ARG A 111 -28.81 -10.40 0.42
C ARG A 111 -28.89 -8.90 0.71
N ARG A 112 -29.94 -8.43 1.40
CA ARG A 112 -30.05 -7.02 1.80
C ARG A 112 -28.96 -6.65 2.80
N VAL A 113 -28.74 -7.46 3.83
CA VAL A 113 -27.69 -7.23 4.84
C VAL A 113 -26.30 -7.20 4.18
N GLU A 114 -26.03 -8.12 3.27
CA GLU A 114 -24.78 -8.12 2.50
C GLU A 114 -24.62 -6.84 1.68
N GLN A 115 -25.68 -6.37 1.00
CA GLN A 115 -25.63 -5.15 0.20
C GLN A 115 -25.42 -3.89 1.05
N THR A 116 -26.07 -3.80 2.22
CA THR A 116 -25.91 -2.65 3.13
C THR A 116 -24.53 -2.64 3.77
N MET A 117 -24.00 -3.80 4.16
CA MET A 117 -22.67 -3.93 4.76
C MET A 117 -21.53 -3.95 3.75
N ALA A 118 -21.78 -4.30 2.48
CA ALA A 118 -20.75 -4.42 1.44
C ALA A 118 -19.90 -3.14 1.30
N GLY A 119 -20.52 -1.96 1.41
CA GLY A 119 -19.80 -0.69 1.35
C GLY A 119 -18.81 -0.51 2.51
N VAL A 120 -19.24 -0.85 3.73
CA VAL A 120 -18.41 -0.76 4.94
C VAL A 120 -17.29 -1.79 4.89
N VAL A 121 -17.59 -3.04 4.55
CA VAL A 121 -16.60 -4.13 4.43
C VAL A 121 -15.59 -3.83 3.32
N ALA A 122 -16.03 -3.31 2.17
CA ALA A 122 -15.11 -2.91 1.11
C ALA A 122 -14.24 -1.72 1.52
N ALA A 123 -14.77 -0.76 2.28
CA ALA A 123 -14.01 0.37 2.79
C ALA A 123 -12.93 -0.09 3.80
N THR A 124 -13.29 -0.94 4.77
CA THR A 124 -12.36 -1.47 5.78
C THR A 124 -11.28 -2.34 5.14
N ALA A 125 -11.65 -3.22 4.20
CA ALA A 125 -10.70 -4.02 3.45
C ALA A 125 -9.70 -3.16 2.67
N ARG A 126 -10.18 -2.08 2.02
CA ARG A 126 -9.30 -1.13 1.31
C ARG A 126 -8.36 -0.38 2.25
N THR A 127 -8.83 0.01 3.45
CA THR A 127 -7.97 0.70 4.42
C THR A 127 -6.88 -0.21 4.97
N GLU A 128 -7.21 -1.47 5.27
CA GLU A 128 -6.23 -2.44 5.76
C GLU A 128 -5.21 -2.80 4.67
N ALA A 129 -5.65 -3.03 3.43
CA ALA A 129 -4.74 -3.27 2.30
C ALA A 129 -3.76 -2.09 2.08
N ARG A 130 -4.21 -0.85 2.26
CA ARG A 130 -3.33 0.34 2.19
C ARG A 130 -2.36 0.39 3.36
N ARG A 131 -2.81 0.04 4.57
CA ARG A 131 -1.97 0.00 5.77
C ARG A 131 -0.89 -1.06 5.66
N GLU A 132 -1.24 -2.25 5.17
CA GLU A 132 -0.31 -3.33 4.91
C GLU A 132 0.73 -2.93 3.84
N LYS A 133 0.29 -2.33 2.73
CA LYS A 133 1.23 -1.82 1.71
C LYS A 133 2.17 -0.75 2.26
N LYS A 134 1.68 0.14 3.14
CA LYS A 134 2.53 1.15 3.80
C LYS A 134 3.54 0.50 4.74
N ARG A 135 3.13 -0.52 5.51
CA ARG A 135 4.02 -1.30 6.39
C ARG A 135 5.12 -1.99 5.60
N LYS A 136 4.75 -2.72 4.54
CA LYS A 136 5.71 -3.39 3.63
C LYS A 136 6.69 -2.40 2.99
N ARG A 137 6.21 -1.22 2.58
CA ARG A 137 7.08 -0.16 2.05
C ARG A 137 8.05 0.37 3.11
N SER A 138 7.57 0.68 4.32
CA SER A 138 8.45 1.16 5.39
C SER A 138 9.46 0.11 5.85
N GLU A 139 9.11 -1.17 5.76
CA GLU A 139 10.01 -2.28 6.08
C GLU A 139 11.09 -2.44 5.01
N LEU A 140 10.74 -2.31 3.73
CA LEU A 140 11.70 -2.28 2.63
C LEU A 140 12.62 -1.06 2.69
N ASP A 141 12.07 0.12 3.02
CA ASP A 141 12.86 1.36 3.17
C ASP A 141 13.84 1.23 4.35
N ARG A 142 13.43 0.59 5.45
CA ARG A 142 14.32 0.27 6.58
C ARG A 142 15.40 -0.74 6.22
N LYS A 143 15.04 -1.78 5.47
CA LYS A 143 15.99 -2.80 5.02
C LYS A 143 17.01 -2.24 4.03
N LYS A 144 16.61 -1.27 3.20
CA LYS A 144 17.51 -0.62 2.22
C LYS A 144 18.33 0.53 2.80
N GLY A 145 17.91 1.12 3.92
CA GLY A 145 18.62 2.23 4.58
C GLY A 145 19.39 1.81 5.82
N GLY A 146 19.61 0.51 6.04
CA GLY A 146 20.26 -0.02 7.24
C GLY A 146 21.65 -0.62 7.01
N GLU A 147 22.30 -0.36 5.87
CA GLU A 147 23.58 -0.98 5.51
C GLU A 147 24.54 -0.02 4.79
N GLU A 148 24.38 1.30 4.97
CA GLU A 148 25.39 2.30 4.58
C GLU A 148 25.49 3.38 5.68
N ASP A 149 26.67 3.41 6.31
CA ASP A 149 27.29 4.49 7.11
C ASP A 149 26.62 4.97 8.41
N ASP A 150 27.00 4.33 9.51
CA ASP A 150 27.39 5.02 10.76
C ASP A 150 28.91 5.24 10.71
N GLU A 151 29.36 6.25 9.97
CA GLU A 151 30.57 6.99 10.34
C GLU A 151 30.25 8.49 10.41
N GLU A 152 30.59 9.04 11.57
CA GLU A 152 30.40 10.42 11.98
C GLU A 152 31.05 11.40 10.99
N GLY A 153 30.27 12.34 10.47
CA GLY A 153 30.80 13.38 9.60
C GLY A 153 29.88 14.58 9.49
N GLU A 154 30.15 15.60 10.30
CA GLU A 154 29.61 16.94 10.09
C GLU A 154 29.98 17.45 8.67
N GLY A 155 29.03 17.39 7.75
CA GLY A 155 29.29 17.72 6.35
C GLY A 155 28.02 18.02 5.55
N SER A 156 27.26 19.04 5.94
CA SER A 156 25.98 19.40 5.30
C SER A 156 26.07 19.95 3.86
N GLY A 157 27.25 19.91 3.22
CA GLY A 157 27.49 20.44 1.87
C GLY A 157 27.60 19.41 0.73
N THR A 158 28.06 18.18 1.00
CA THR A 158 28.48 17.22 -0.05
C THR A 158 27.37 16.26 -0.48
N SER A 159 26.35 16.02 0.35
CA SER A 159 25.23 15.12 0.02
C SER A 159 24.30 15.61 -1.11
N ARG A 160 24.33 16.91 -1.44
CA ARG A 160 23.61 17.45 -2.61
C ARG A 160 24.35 17.19 -3.93
N GLN A 161 25.68 17.15 -3.91
CA GLN A 161 26.48 16.93 -5.10
C GLN A 161 26.42 15.46 -5.55
N THR A 162 26.48 14.52 -4.59
CA THR A 162 26.38 13.08 -4.88
C THR A 162 24.99 12.69 -5.40
N ARG A 163 23.92 13.32 -4.91
CA ARG A 163 22.55 13.15 -5.47
C ARG A 163 22.38 13.75 -6.85
N ALA A 164 23.02 14.90 -7.13
CA ALA A 164 22.97 15.51 -8.45
C ALA A 164 23.76 14.70 -9.48
N GLN A 165 24.89 14.11 -9.08
CA GLN A 165 25.70 13.23 -9.94
C GLN A 165 24.96 11.90 -10.22
N LYS A 166 24.40 11.23 -9.20
CA LYS A 166 23.56 10.03 -9.40
C LYS A 166 22.32 10.31 -10.26
N ALA A 167 21.72 11.49 -10.16
CA ALA A 167 20.58 11.86 -11.01
C ALA A 167 20.96 12.01 -12.48
N LYS A 168 22.16 12.55 -12.78
CA LYS A 168 22.68 12.67 -14.15
C LYS A 168 23.06 11.31 -14.74
N GLU A 169 23.68 10.44 -13.96
CA GLU A 169 24.02 9.07 -14.37
C GLU A 169 22.77 8.22 -14.68
N ILE A 170 21.68 8.42 -13.92
CA ILE A 170 20.38 7.77 -14.19
C ILE A 170 19.70 8.34 -15.44
N GLU A 171 19.95 9.61 -15.78
CA GLU A 171 19.40 10.24 -16.98
C GLU A 171 20.20 9.85 -18.24
N GLU A 172 21.52 9.66 -18.12
CA GLU A 172 22.40 9.18 -19.17
C GLU A 172 22.22 7.67 -19.46
N SER A 173 21.81 6.88 -18.47
CA SER A 173 21.54 5.44 -18.63
C SER A 173 20.12 5.11 -19.12
N GLN A 174 19.22 6.10 -19.23
CA GLN A 174 17.90 5.87 -19.80
C GLN A 174 17.95 5.88 -21.33
N PRO A 175 17.42 4.84 -22.00
CA PRO A 175 17.41 4.79 -23.46
C PRO A 175 16.65 6.01 -23.99
N SER A 176 17.23 6.68 -24.99
CA SER A 176 16.65 7.90 -25.53
C SER A 176 15.26 7.59 -26.10
N SER A 177 14.38 8.61 -26.16
CA SER A 177 13.06 8.44 -26.78
C SER A 177 13.12 7.91 -28.22
N LYS A 178 14.23 8.17 -28.93
CA LYS A 178 14.51 7.63 -30.26
C LYS A 178 14.83 6.13 -30.22
N ASP A 179 15.58 5.68 -29.22
CA ASP A 179 15.89 4.25 -29.02
C ASP A 179 14.65 3.46 -28.62
N LEU A 180 13.79 4.03 -27.77
CA LEU A 180 12.49 3.44 -27.44
C LEU A 180 11.58 3.34 -28.67
N LYS A 181 11.64 4.32 -29.57
CA LYS A 181 10.87 4.30 -30.82
C LYS A 181 11.41 3.24 -31.78
N ARG A 182 12.74 3.12 -31.90
CA ARG A 182 13.40 2.08 -32.70
C ARG A 182 13.11 0.67 -32.16
N ALA A 183 13.19 0.47 -30.85
CA ALA A 183 12.84 -0.79 -30.20
C ALA A 183 11.36 -1.16 -30.39
N ARG A 184 10.46 -0.15 -30.41
CA ARG A 184 9.04 -0.37 -30.70
C ARG A 184 8.81 -0.76 -32.16
N GLU A 185 9.48 -0.09 -33.10
CA GLU A 185 9.42 -0.43 -34.52
C GLU A 185 10.02 -1.82 -34.81
N GLU A 186 11.09 -2.21 -34.11
CA GLU A 186 11.71 -3.53 -34.21
C GLU A 186 10.80 -4.64 -33.64
N LEU A 187 10.18 -4.41 -32.47
CA LEU A 187 9.16 -5.31 -31.92
C LEU A 187 7.95 -5.44 -32.85
N GLN A 188 7.51 -4.33 -33.45
CA GLN A 188 6.38 -4.34 -34.36
C GLN A 188 6.73 -5.04 -35.69
N GLY A 189 7.96 -4.89 -36.19
CA GLY A 189 8.49 -5.60 -37.36
C GLY A 189 8.70 -7.10 -37.15
N GLN A 190 9.22 -7.52 -35.99
CA GLN A 190 9.39 -8.94 -35.66
C GLN A 190 8.07 -9.65 -35.34
N SER A 191 7.04 -8.92 -34.91
CA SER A 191 5.68 -9.46 -34.70
C SER A 191 4.81 -9.48 -35.96
N GLY A 192 5.33 -9.00 -37.10
CA GLY A 192 4.60 -8.88 -38.37
C GLY A 192 4.36 -10.19 -39.14
N GLY A 193 4.73 -11.35 -38.60
CA GLY A 193 4.54 -12.65 -39.27
C GLY A 193 4.44 -13.87 -38.36
N ARG A 194 4.49 -13.70 -37.03
CA ARG A 194 4.13 -14.76 -36.09
C ARG A 194 2.79 -14.42 -35.50
N GLU A 195 1.75 -14.98 -36.13
CA GLU A 195 0.40 -15.07 -35.60
C GLU A 195 0.47 -15.64 -34.18
N LEU A 196 0.54 -14.76 -33.18
CA LEU A 196 0.10 -15.12 -31.84
C LEU A 196 -1.40 -15.36 -31.98
N ASP A 197 -1.84 -16.59 -31.69
CA ASP A 197 -3.21 -17.15 -31.75
C ASP A 197 -4.29 -16.37 -30.98
N PHE A 198 -4.38 -15.07 -31.21
CA PHE A 198 -5.52 -14.25 -30.88
C PHE A 198 -6.26 -13.99 -32.18
N ALA A 199 -6.84 -15.06 -32.73
CA ALA A 199 -7.86 -14.96 -33.76
C ALA A 199 -8.87 -13.89 -33.31
N LYS A 200 -8.99 -12.81 -34.10
CA LYS A 200 -10.00 -11.78 -33.87
C LYS A 200 -11.35 -12.47 -33.81
N ALA A 201 -11.97 -12.48 -32.63
CA ALA A 201 -13.24 -13.15 -32.40
C ALA A 201 -14.26 -12.65 -33.43
N SER A 202 -14.63 -13.52 -34.38
CA SER A 202 -15.46 -13.20 -35.55
C SER A 202 -16.93 -12.90 -35.21
N GLN A 203 -17.30 -12.89 -33.93
CA GLN A 203 -18.64 -12.58 -33.47
C GLN A 203 -18.60 -11.77 -32.18
N VAL A 204 -19.09 -10.53 -32.27
CA VAL A 204 -19.40 -9.69 -31.11
C VAL A 204 -20.63 -10.27 -30.42
N ARG A 205 -20.42 -11.16 -29.43
CA ARG A 205 -21.51 -11.72 -28.62
C ARG A 205 -22.06 -10.65 -27.68
N ARG A 206 -23.38 -10.53 -27.61
CA ARG A 206 -24.07 -9.54 -26.75
C ARG A 206 -23.82 -9.90 -25.29
N VAL A 207 -23.69 -8.89 -24.43
CA VAL A 207 -23.34 -9.03 -23.00
C VAL A 207 -24.26 -9.98 -22.22
N ASN A 208 -25.48 -10.22 -22.74
CA ASN A 208 -26.47 -11.11 -22.13
C ASN A 208 -26.34 -12.59 -22.53
N ASP A 209 -25.60 -12.91 -23.62
CA ASP A 209 -25.32 -14.31 -24.01
C ASP A 209 -24.14 -14.91 -23.22
N VAL A 210 -23.42 -14.09 -22.47
CA VAL A 210 -22.49 -14.53 -21.43
C VAL A 210 -23.30 -14.83 -20.15
N ALA A 211 -24.32 -15.67 -20.29
CA ALA A 211 -25.01 -16.27 -19.16
C ALA A 211 -23.95 -17.05 -18.36
N GLN A 212 -23.73 -16.55 -17.15
CA GLN A 212 -22.68 -16.93 -16.21
C GLN A 212 -22.87 -18.37 -15.73
N ALA A 213 -22.45 -19.36 -16.51
CA ALA A 213 -21.90 -20.54 -15.86
C ALA A 213 -20.65 -20.06 -15.10
N PRO A 214 -20.57 -20.20 -13.76
CA PRO A 214 -19.38 -19.82 -13.03
C PRO A 214 -18.20 -20.54 -13.70
N PRO A 215 -17.12 -19.81 -14.07
CA PRO A 215 -16.00 -20.41 -14.77
C PRO A 215 -15.50 -21.58 -13.93
N ARG A 216 -15.66 -22.79 -14.45
CA ARG A 216 -15.08 -23.98 -13.83
C ARG A 216 -13.58 -23.84 -14.02
N PHE A 217 -12.85 -23.59 -12.94
CA PHE A 217 -11.40 -23.67 -12.93
C PHE A 217 -11.01 -25.11 -13.29
N THR A 218 -10.79 -25.38 -14.58
CA THR A 218 -10.14 -26.59 -15.03
C THR A 218 -8.74 -26.53 -14.47
N LYS A 219 -8.54 -27.19 -13.32
CA LYS A 219 -7.28 -27.50 -12.62
C LYS A 219 -6.17 -26.46 -12.85
N LEU A 220 -5.87 -25.66 -11.82
CA LEU A 220 -4.64 -24.84 -11.79
C LEU A 220 -3.49 -25.67 -12.37
N PRO A 221 -2.69 -25.11 -13.31
CA PRO A 221 -1.62 -25.85 -13.95
C PRO A 221 -0.76 -26.49 -12.87
N ARG A 222 -0.82 -27.82 -12.80
CA ARG A 222 -0.20 -28.62 -11.75
C ARG A 222 1.31 -28.47 -11.90
N GLY A 223 1.90 -27.73 -10.96
CA GLY A 223 3.34 -27.55 -10.87
C GLY A 223 3.85 -26.49 -11.83
N GLU A 224 4.49 -25.46 -11.28
CA GLU A 224 5.35 -24.59 -12.07
C GLU A 224 6.39 -25.44 -12.80
N SER A 225 6.48 -25.27 -14.12
CA SER A 225 7.51 -25.92 -14.93
C SER A 225 8.90 -25.59 -14.36
N ILE A 226 9.85 -26.51 -14.55
CA ILE A 226 11.24 -26.33 -14.12
C ILE A 226 11.81 -25.03 -14.73
N GLU A 227 11.39 -24.68 -15.93
CA GLU A 227 11.74 -23.43 -16.60
C GLU A 227 11.16 -22.19 -15.92
N ALA A 228 9.89 -22.21 -15.51
CA ALA A 228 9.28 -21.10 -14.78
C ALA A 228 10.00 -20.85 -13.44
N ARG A 229 10.43 -21.92 -12.76
CA ARG A 229 11.22 -21.83 -11.53
C ARG A 229 12.64 -21.35 -11.78
N ALA A 230 13.29 -21.82 -12.83
CA ALA A 230 14.61 -21.34 -13.23
C ALA A 230 14.56 -19.83 -13.53
N ARG A 231 13.52 -19.36 -14.24
CA ARG A 231 13.31 -17.92 -14.49
C ARG A 231 13.11 -17.14 -13.19
N LYS A 232 12.31 -17.66 -12.25
CA LYS A 232 12.15 -17.04 -10.92
C LYS A 232 13.46 -16.98 -10.13
N ALA A 233 14.26 -18.04 -10.18
CA ALA A 233 15.56 -18.09 -9.51
C ALA A 233 16.58 -17.12 -10.12
N LYS A 234 16.60 -16.97 -11.45
CA LYS A 234 17.41 -15.95 -12.13
C LYS A 234 17.05 -14.55 -11.64
N VAL A 235 15.76 -14.24 -11.56
CA VAL A 235 15.28 -12.93 -11.11
C VAL A 235 15.59 -12.70 -9.63
N SER A 236 15.44 -13.72 -8.76
CA SER A 236 15.79 -13.57 -7.35
C SER A 236 17.29 -13.41 -7.13
N ALA A 237 18.13 -14.13 -7.87
CA ALA A 237 19.60 -14.03 -7.81
C ALA A 237 20.08 -12.65 -8.27
N ALA A 238 19.52 -12.13 -9.37
CA ALA A 238 19.83 -10.79 -9.86
C ALA A 238 19.46 -9.68 -8.84
N ILE A 239 18.37 -9.87 -8.08
CA ILE A 239 17.99 -8.93 -7.01
C ILE A 239 18.96 -9.01 -5.82
N GLN A 240 19.58 -10.17 -5.59
CA GLN A 240 20.51 -10.42 -4.48
C GLN A 240 21.97 -10.18 -4.86
N GLY A 241 22.27 -9.76 -6.09
CA GLY A 241 23.64 -9.56 -6.57
C GLY A 241 24.41 -10.86 -6.79
N GLN A 242 23.72 -12.00 -6.88
CA GLN A 242 24.32 -13.30 -7.18
C GLN A 242 24.25 -13.59 -8.67
N ASP A 243 25.18 -14.41 -9.17
CA ASP A 243 25.23 -14.76 -10.58
C ASP A 243 23.94 -15.50 -11.02
N PRO A 244 23.16 -14.93 -11.96
CA PRO A 244 21.85 -15.46 -12.30
C PRO A 244 21.93 -16.84 -12.96
N ASP A 245 23.02 -17.13 -13.66
CA ASP A 245 23.19 -18.40 -14.36
C ASP A 245 23.56 -19.56 -13.44
N GLU A 246 24.25 -19.30 -12.33
CA GLU A 246 24.53 -20.31 -11.30
C GLU A 246 23.25 -20.74 -10.55
N ALA A 247 22.41 -19.78 -10.17
CA ALA A 247 21.13 -20.06 -9.52
C ALA A 247 20.18 -20.89 -10.40
N ALA A 248 20.18 -20.65 -11.72
CA ALA A 248 19.40 -21.43 -12.67
C ALA A 248 19.96 -22.85 -12.85
N ARG A 249 21.28 -23.02 -12.84
CA ARG A 249 21.94 -24.33 -12.88
C ARG A 249 21.64 -25.15 -11.62
N LEU A 250 21.67 -24.53 -10.44
CA LEU A 250 21.30 -25.18 -9.17
C LEU A 250 19.86 -25.70 -9.16
N ILE A 251 18.89 -24.92 -9.63
CA ILE A 251 17.49 -25.41 -9.70
C ILE A 251 17.33 -26.55 -10.71
N ARG A 252 18.06 -26.51 -11.83
CA ARG A 252 18.05 -27.60 -12.82
C ARG A 252 18.74 -28.85 -12.28
N ALA A 253 19.86 -28.71 -11.57
CA ALA A 253 20.58 -29.83 -10.96
C ALA A 253 19.77 -30.49 -9.83
N ALA A 254 19.23 -29.69 -8.90
CA ALA A 254 18.45 -30.18 -7.76
C ALA A 254 17.16 -30.92 -8.14
N LYS A 255 16.71 -30.82 -9.40
CA LYS A 255 15.55 -31.55 -9.92
C LYS A 255 15.85 -32.50 -11.08
N GLY A 256 16.96 -32.29 -11.79
CA GLY A 256 17.43 -33.16 -12.86
C GLY A 256 17.86 -34.54 -12.36
N GLU A 257 18.28 -34.65 -11.09
CA GLU A 257 18.59 -35.93 -10.45
C GLU A 257 17.37 -36.75 -10.02
N ARG A 258 16.17 -36.17 -10.06
CA ARG A 258 14.93 -36.95 -9.94
C ARG A 258 14.43 -37.28 -11.34
N THR A 259 15.17 -38.12 -12.03
CA THR A 259 14.62 -38.93 -13.10
C THR A 259 13.42 -39.68 -12.52
N VAL A 260 12.23 -39.15 -12.79
CA VAL A 260 10.98 -39.86 -12.59
C VAL A 260 11.05 -41.05 -13.52
N THR A 261 11.51 -42.18 -12.99
CA THR A 261 11.29 -43.49 -13.60
C THR A 261 9.79 -43.63 -13.79
N LYS A 262 9.34 -43.49 -15.04
CA LYS A 262 7.97 -43.81 -15.45
C LYS A 262 7.77 -45.30 -15.15
N GLY A 263 7.18 -45.62 -13.99
CA GLY A 263 6.85 -47.01 -13.67
C GLY A 263 6.66 -47.34 -12.20
N GLN A 264 7.29 -46.64 -11.26
CA GLN A 264 7.01 -46.88 -9.84
C GLN A 264 5.82 -46.03 -9.38
N MET A 265 4.66 -46.68 -9.39
CA MET A 265 3.51 -46.25 -8.60
C MET A 265 3.96 -46.04 -7.16
N PRO A 266 3.83 -44.85 -6.57
CA PRO A 266 4.06 -44.68 -5.15
C PRO A 266 3.09 -45.60 -4.42
N GLU A 267 3.62 -46.45 -3.54
CA GLU A 267 2.81 -47.32 -2.69
C GLU A 267 1.70 -46.51 -2.02
N PRO A 268 0.48 -47.07 -1.90
CA PRO A 268 -0.60 -46.39 -1.20
C PRO A 268 -0.17 -46.17 0.25
N ILE A 269 0.19 -44.92 0.57
CA ILE A 269 0.39 -44.48 1.93
C ILE A 269 -0.88 -44.82 2.69
N LYS A 270 -0.80 -45.87 3.53
CA LYS A 270 -1.85 -46.22 4.48
C LYS A 270 -2.21 -44.94 5.21
N LYS A 271 -3.47 -44.53 5.06
CA LYS A 271 -4.05 -43.37 5.76
C LYS A 271 -4.00 -43.65 7.26
N GLN A 272 -2.87 -43.36 7.88
CA GLN A 272 -2.83 -43.14 9.32
C GLN A 272 -3.56 -41.83 9.57
N ALA A 273 -4.62 -41.93 10.38
CA ALA A 273 -5.45 -40.82 10.81
C ALA A 273 -4.56 -39.65 11.27
N THR A 274 -4.65 -38.54 10.55
CA THR A 274 -4.03 -37.28 10.95
C THR A 274 -4.79 -36.72 12.13
N VAL A 275 -4.31 -37.08 13.32
CA VAL A 275 -4.60 -36.39 14.58
C VAL A 275 -4.16 -34.92 14.42
N PRO A 276 -4.94 -33.93 14.92
CA PRO A 276 -4.59 -32.51 14.81
C PRO A 276 -3.44 -32.15 15.75
N VAL A 277 -2.19 -32.38 15.33
CA VAL A 277 -0.98 -32.00 16.06
C VAL A 277 -0.62 -30.53 15.78
N GLY A 278 -1.53 -29.62 16.15
CA GLY A 278 -1.35 -28.17 15.98
C GLY A 278 -1.35 -27.36 17.28
N GLY A 279 -1.65 -27.97 18.43
CA GLY A 279 -1.78 -27.27 19.72
C GLY A 279 -0.50 -27.23 20.57
N LEU A 280 0.16 -28.37 20.75
CA LEU A 280 1.20 -28.53 21.79
C LEU A 280 2.52 -27.80 21.49
N ARG A 281 2.93 -27.70 20.22
CA ARG A 281 4.15 -26.96 19.85
C ARG A 281 3.96 -25.45 20.01
N ARG A 282 2.80 -24.94 19.60
CA ARG A 282 2.43 -23.53 19.73
C ARG A 282 2.25 -23.12 21.20
N GLU A 283 1.78 -24.01 22.05
CA GLU A 283 1.65 -23.73 23.48
C GLU A 283 3.01 -23.64 24.19
N LYS A 284 3.99 -24.47 23.81
CA LYS A 284 5.36 -24.36 24.33
C LYS A 284 6.01 -23.03 23.93
N GLU A 285 5.88 -22.63 22.68
CA GLU A 285 6.38 -21.32 22.20
C GLU A 285 5.75 -20.15 22.97
N LEU A 286 4.43 -20.18 23.19
CA LEU A 286 3.72 -19.15 23.97
C LEU A 286 4.14 -19.11 25.44
N ARG A 287 4.50 -20.24 26.05
CA ARG A 287 5.04 -20.28 27.42
C ARG A 287 6.45 -19.70 27.48
N GLU A 288 7.32 -20.04 26.54
CA GLU A 288 8.68 -19.50 26.45
C GLU A 288 8.68 -17.97 26.22
N GLU A 289 7.79 -17.46 25.37
CA GLU A 289 7.62 -16.01 25.16
C GLU A 289 7.17 -15.29 26.45
N ARG A 290 6.23 -15.87 27.20
CA ARG A 290 5.77 -15.32 28.49
C ARG A 290 6.91 -15.28 29.51
N GLU A 291 7.69 -16.34 29.61
CA GLU A 291 8.83 -16.40 30.54
C GLU A 291 9.91 -15.37 30.19
N ARG A 292 10.20 -15.17 28.89
CA ARG A 292 11.11 -14.11 28.43
C ARG A 292 10.62 -12.71 28.82
N MET A 293 9.33 -12.44 28.65
CA MET A 293 8.74 -11.15 29.01
C MET A 293 8.78 -10.90 30.53
N ILE A 294 8.49 -11.93 31.34
CA ILE A 294 8.59 -11.84 32.80
C ILE A 294 10.04 -11.55 33.23
N ARG A 295 11.02 -12.21 32.62
CA ARG A 295 12.44 -12.01 32.93
C ARG A 295 12.89 -10.58 32.59
N MET A 296 12.52 -10.06 31.42
CA MET A 296 12.82 -8.67 31.02
C MET A 296 12.17 -7.66 31.95
N TYR A 297 10.92 -7.90 32.38
CA TYR A 297 10.24 -7.01 33.31
C TYR A 297 10.93 -6.97 34.68
N ARG A 298 11.35 -8.13 35.22
CA ARG A 298 12.10 -8.19 36.49
C ARG A 298 13.42 -7.43 36.42
N LEU A 299 14.17 -7.60 35.32
CA LEU A 299 15.45 -6.93 35.10
C LEU A 299 15.29 -5.41 34.99
N LYS A 300 14.25 -4.95 34.28
CA LYS A 300 13.91 -3.53 34.19
C LYS A 300 13.44 -2.96 35.54
N LYS A 301 12.74 -3.75 36.35
CA LYS A 301 12.28 -3.36 37.67
C LYS A 301 13.45 -3.21 38.64
N SER A 302 14.37 -4.17 38.68
CA SER A 302 15.56 -4.10 39.55
C SER A 302 16.48 -2.95 39.16
N ALA A 303 16.65 -2.66 37.86
CA ALA A 303 17.40 -1.50 37.41
C ALA A 303 16.77 -0.16 37.88
N ARG A 304 15.44 -0.07 37.88
CA ARG A 304 14.72 1.12 38.35
C ARG A 304 14.79 1.27 39.88
N GLU A 305 14.81 0.16 40.62
CA GLU A 305 14.99 0.18 42.08
C GLU A 305 16.42 0.56 42.46
N GLY A 306 17.44 0.03 41.76
CA GLY A 306 18.83 0.42 41.96
C GLY A 306 19.11 1.90 41.65
N GLN A 307 18.49 2.46 40.62
CA GLN A 307 18.57 3.91 40.36
C GLN A 307 17.96 4.75 41.50
N LYS A 308 16.83 4.30 42.08
CA LYS A 308 16.22 4.98 43.23
C LYS A 308 17.05 4.89 44.50
N GLU A 309 17.82 3.82 44.67
CA GLU A 309 18.77 3.70 45.79
C GLU A 309 20.02 4.55 45.58
N PHE A 310 20.50 4.69 44.35
CA PHE A 310 21.63 5.56 44.03
C PHE A 310 21.29 7.06 44.16
N ASP A 311 20.05 7.44 43.86
CA ASP A 311 19.58 8.83 43.95
C ASP A 311 19.20 9.27 45.39
N ARG A 312 19.29 8.39 46.40
CA ARG A 312 19.01 8.69 47.82
C ARG A 312 20.29 8.85 48.62
#